data_AF-A0A3M0YPI1-F1
#
_entry.id   AF-A0A3M0YPI1-F1
#
_cell.length_a   1.000
_cell.length_b   1.000
_cell.length_c   1.000
_cell.angle_alpha   90.00
_cell.angle_beta   90.00
_cell.angle_gamma   90.00
#
_symmetry.space_group_name_H-M   'P 1'
#
loop_
_entity.id
_entity.type
_entity.pdbx_description
1 polymer ?
#
loop_
_entity_poly.entity_id
_entity_poly.type
_entity_poly.pdbx_seq_one_letter_code
_entity_poly.pdbx_strand_id
1 'polypeptide(L)'
;MSLAWSKGLAWLRAWRLLLHGRVPRMLFLGRGVRFFNLANIRFGRWVQLEDHVFVSALSRQPVTFGDNVRIGAFSRIVAATSFDNVGGYIRIGNNVGIGEFAYLGGGGGLEIGDDCIIGQYLSCHPENHNYGDRDRLIRLQGVT
;
A
#
# COMPACT_ATOMS: atom_id res chain seq x y z
N MET A 1 -7.21 -26.28 -6.39
CA MET A 1 -5.96 -26.22 -5.60
C MET A 1 -6.33 -25.98 -4.15
N SER A 2 -5.72 -26.69 -3.19
CA SER A 2 -6.01 -26.47 -1.77
C SER A 2 -5.51 -25.09 -1.31
N LEU A 3 -6.12 -24.55 -0.25
CA LEU A 3 -5.69 -23.30 0.38
C LEU A 3 -4.21 -23.37 0.81
N ALA A 4 -3.79 -24.50 1.38
CA ALA A 4 -2.39 -24.70 1.78
C ALA A 4 -1.43 -24.57 0.59
N TRP A 5 -1.79 -25.12 -0.56
CA TRP A 5 -0.98 -25.03 -1.76
C TRP A 5 -0.88 -23.60 -2.31
N SER A 6 -2.01 -22.87 -2.36
CA SER A 6 -2.01 -21.48 -2.84
C SER A 6 -1.20 -20.55 -1.93
N LYS A 7 -1.31 -20.71 -0.61
CA LYS A 7 -0.50 -19.97 0.37
C LYS A 7 0.97 -20.35 0.31
N GLY A 8 1.30 -21.64 0.15
CA GLY A 8 2.67 -22.10 -0.03
C GLY A 8 3.35 -21.45 -1.24
N LEU A 9 2.67 -21.41 -2.39
CA LEU A 9 3.17 -20.70 -3.58
C LEU A 9 3.31 -19.19 -3.34
N ALA A 10 2.36 -18.57 -2.65
CA ALA A 10 2.42 -17.14 -2.35
C ALA A 10 3.59 -16.79 -1.42
N TRP A 11 3.87 -17.66 -0.44
CA TRP A 11 5.02 -17.53 0.44
C TRP A 11 6.34 -17.72 -0.31
N LEU A 12 6.46 -18.73 -1.16
CA LEU A 12 7.64 -18.93 -2.02
C LEU A 12 7.91 -17.71 -2.92
N ARG A 13 6.87 -17.07 -3.47
CA ARG A 13 7.03 -15.85 -4.25
C ARG A 13 7.63 -14.68 -3.46
N ALA A 14 7.42 -14.62 -2.14
CA ALA A 14 7.99 -13.58 -1.30
C ALA A 14 9.51 -13.68 -1.17
N TRP A 15 10.10 -14.86 -1.43
CA TRP A 15 11.54 -15.07 -1.32
C TRP A 15 12.35 -14.28 -2.36
N ARG A 16 11.73 -13.83 -3.46
CA ARG A 16 12.37 -12.90 -4.40
C ARG A 16 12.81 -11.58 -3.75
N LEU A 17 12.22 -11.21 -2.60
CA LEU A 17 12.62 -10.01 -1.86
C LEU A 17 14.01 -10.15 -1.22
N LEU A 18 14.55 -11.35 -1.09
CA LEU A 18 15.94 -11.57 -0.64
C LEU A 18 16.95 -10.93 -1.60
N LEU A 19 16.63 -10.88 -2.92
CA LEU A 19 17.44 -10.19 -3.93
C LEU A 19 17.53 -8.67 -3.68
N HIS A 20 16.64 -8.13 -2.85
CA HIS A 20 16.61 -6.74 -2.42
C HIS A 20 17.04 -6.57 -0.95
N GLY A 21 17.72 -7.57 -0.36
CA GLY A 21 18.19 -7.53 1.03
C GLY A 21 17.07 -7.59 2.08
N ARG A 22 15.87 -8.04 1.70
CA ARG A 22 14.70 -8.12 2.58
C ARG A 22 14.35 -9.56 2.89
N VAL A 23 14.40 -9.93 4.16
CA VAL A 23 13.94 -11.25 4.62
C VAL A 23 12.42 -11.25 4.77
N PRO A 24 11.66 -12.05 3.99
CA PRO A 24 10.22 -12.10 4.10
C PRO A 24 9.80 -12.80 5.40
N ARG A 25 9.17 -12.07 6.32
CA ARG A 25 8.68 -12.60 7.61
C ARG A 25 7.22 -13.02 7.48
N MET A 26 6.96 -14.26 7.05
CA MET A 26 5.60 -14.75 6.77
C MET A 26 4.85 -13.80 5.82
N LEU A 27 5.51 -13.37 4.76
CA LEU A 27 4.92 -12.53 3.72
C LEU A 27 4.37 -13.44 2.61
N PHE A 28 3.14 -13.18 2.19
CA PHE A 28 2.45 -13.97 1.16
C PHE A 28 2.12 -13.07 -0.02
N LEU A 29 2.76 -13.31 -1.17
CA LEU A 29 2.57 -12.51 -2.37
C LEU A 29 1.79 -13.28 -3.44
N GLY A 30 0.66 -12.73 -3.85
CA GLY A 30 -0.09 -13.15 -5.02
C GLY A 30 0.71 -12.99 -6.32
N ARG A 31 0.11 -13.47 -7.40
CA ARG A 31 0.66 -13.30 -8.76
C ARG A 31 0.64 -11.82 -9.13
N GLY A 32 1.69 -11.35 -9.80
CA GLY A 32 1.73 -9.98 -10.31
C GLY A 32 1.77 -8.88 -9.24
N VAL A 33 2.04 -9.21 -7.96
CA VAL A 33 2.32 -8.17 -6.95
C VAL A 33 3.55 -7.39 -7.36
N ARG A 34 3.48 -6.06 -7.29
CA ARG A 34 4.57 -5.15 -7.66
C ARG A 34 4.83 -4.14 -6.55
N PHE A 35 6.09 -3.76 -6.41
CA PHE A 35 6.56 -2.77 -5.45
C PHE A 35 7.29 -1.66 -6.19
N PHE A 36 7.07 -0.42 -5.77
CA PHE A 36 7.87 0.74 -6.15
C PHE A 36 8.44 1.38 -4.88
N ASN A 37 9.74 1.68 -4.89
CA ASN A 37 10.51 2.14 -3.73
C ASN A 37 10.45 1.18 -2.52
N LEU A 38 10.78 -0.10 -2.74
CA LEU A 38 10.70 -1.16 -1.72
C LEU A 38 11.50 -0.86 -0.43
N ALA A 39 12.57 -0.07 -0.52
CA ALA A 39 13.36 0.37 0.64
C ALA A 39 12.50 1.16 1.65
N ASN A 40 11.44 1.82 1.19
CA ASN A 40 10.53 2.62 1.99
C ASN A 40 9.22 1.90 2.36
N ILE A 41 9.17 0.57 2.16
CA ILE A 41 8.05 -0.27 2.60
C ILE A 41 8.47 -1.08 3.83
N ARG A 42 7.61 -1.13 4.85
CA ARG A 42 7.81 -1.96 6.05
C ARG A 42 6.65 -2.93 6.20
N PHE A 43 6.99 -4.20 6.40
CA PHE A 43 6.03 -5.27 6.65
C PHE A 43 6.18 -5.79 8.07
N GLY A 44 5.06 -5.95 8.76
CA GLY A 44 4.94 -6.80 9.93
C GLY A 44 5.00 -8.28 9.57
N ARG A 45 4.57 -9.12 10.50
CA ARG A 45 4.45 -10.56 10.32
C ARG A 45 3.09 -10.90 9.72
N TRP A 46 3.06 -11.94 8.90
CA TRP A 46 1.79 -12.50 8.41
C TRP A 46 1.02 -11.48 7.55
N VAL A 47 1.74 -10.80 6.66
CA VAL A 47 1.15 -9.89 5.67
C VAL A 47 0.83 -10.67 4.40
N GLN A 48 -0.37 -10.50 3.89
CA GLN A 48 -0.82 -11.07 2.64
C GLN A 48 -1.21 -9.96 1.65
N LEU A 49 -0.52 -9.92 0.52
CA LEU A 49 -0.89 -9.11 -0.63
C LEU A 49 -1.40 -10.05 -1.72
N GLU A 50 -2.66 -9.92 -2.10
CA GLU A 50 -3.28 -10.80 -3.11
C GLU A 50 -2.88 -10.43 -4.54
N ASP A 51 -3.44 -11.15 -5.50
CA ASP A 51 -3.05 -11.06 -6.91
C ASP A 51 -3.14 -9.59 -7.40
N HIS A 52 -2.11 -9.15 -8.11
CA HIS A 52 -2.00 -7.84 -8.75
C HIS A 52 -2.04 -6.61 -7.82
N VAL A 53 -1.86 -6.80 -6.51
CA VAL A 53 -1.65 -5.67 -5.60
C VAL A 53 -0.40 -4.88 -5.99
N PHE A 54 -0.50 -3.56 -5.97
CA PHE A 54 0.62 -2.66 -6.20
C PHE A 54 0.83 -1.74 -5.02
N VAL A 55 2.07 -1.68 -4.53
CA VAL A 55 2.47 -0.78 -3.45
C VAL A 55 3.55 0.16 -3.96
N SER A 56 3.28 1.46 -3.93
CA SER A 56 4.21 2.54 -4.24
C SER A 56 4.49 3.37 -3.00
N ALA A 57 5.73 3.30 -2.49
CA ALA A 57 6.17 4.04 -1.31
C ALA A 57 7.02 5.25 -1.66
N LEU A 58 6.62 6.01 -2.68
CA LEU A 58 7.18 7.32 -2.98
C LEU A 58 6.64 8.34 -1.97
N SER A 59 7.23 8.38 -0.78
CA SER A 59 6.75 9.19 0.34
C SER A 59 7.86 9.54 1.32
N ARG A 60 7.66 10.63 2.07
CA ARG A 60 8.58 11.12 3.09
C ARG A 60 8.71 10.15 4.26
N GLN A 61 7.59 9.53 4.64
CA GLN A 61 7.53 8.49 5.65
C GLN A 61 7.15 7.15 5.00
N PRO A 62 7.55 6.02 5.60
CA PRO A 62 7.37 4.72 4.98
C PRO A 62 5.90 4.32 4.85
N VAL A 63 5.62 3.49 3.84
CA VAL A 63 4.37 2.72 3.78
C VAL A 63 4.53 1.52 4.71
N THR A 64 3.65 1.39 5.69
CA THR A 64 3.77 0.37 6.74
C THR A 64 2.53 -0.50 6.82
N PHE A 65 2.75 -1.80 6.95
CA PHE A 65 1.75 -2.82 7.23
C PHE A 65 2.09 -3.42 8.60
N GLY A 66 1.12 -3.45 9.51
CA GLY A 66 1.23 -4.11 10.81
C GLY A 66 1.28 -5.64 10.69
N ASP A 67 1.04 -6.31 11.80
CA ASP A 67 0.93 -7.76 11.85
C ASP A 67 -0.47 -8.23 11.41
N ASN A 68 -0.55 -9.39 10.77
CA ASN A 68 -1.82 -10.00 10.36
C ASN A 68 -2.67 -9.09 9.45
N VAL A 69 -2.07 -8.62 8.36
CA VAL A 69 -2.73 -7.73 7.39
C VAL A 69 -3.03 -8.47 6.09
N ARG A 70 -4.26 -8.35 5.58
CA ARG A 70 -4.65 -8.84 4.25
C ARG A 70 -5.10 -7.68 3.36
N ILE A 71 -4.49 -7.58 2.17
CA ILE A 71 -4.91 -6.66 1.11
C ILE A 71 -5.44 -7.46 -0.07
N GLY A 72 -6.71 -7.26 -0.39
CA GLY A 72 -7.41 -7.94 -1.48
C GLY A 72 -6.84 -7.63 -2.87
N ALA A 73 -7.12 -8.53 -3.81
CA ALA A 73 -6.58 -8.48 -5.16
C ALA A 73 -6.86 -7.14 -5.88
N PHE A 74 -5.99 -6.79 -6.82
CA PHE A 74 -6.07 -5.58 -7.66
C PHE A 74 -6.03 -4.24 -6.92
N SER A 75 -5.81 -4.25 -5.60
CA SER A 75 -5.72 -3.04 -4.79
C SER A 75 -4.44 -2.25 -5.06
N ARG A 76 -4.51 -0.94 -4.86
CA ARG A 76 -3.43 0.03 -5.04
C ARG A 76 -3.16 0.74 -3.73
N ILE A 77 -1.92 0.71 -3.28
CA ILE A 77 -1.44 1.44 -2.10
C ILE A 77 -0.40 2.42 -2.64
N VAL A 78 -0.80 3.67 -2.86
CA VAL A 78 -0.05 4.66 -3.63
C VAL A 78 0.18 5.88 -2.77
N ALA A 79 1.38 5.98 -2.20
CA ALA A 79 1.71 7.10 -1.32
C ALA A 79 1.80 8.43 -2.08
N ALA A 80 2.26 8.41 -3.34
CA ALA A 80 2.25 9.56 -4.26
C ALA A 80 2.10 9.13 -5.71
N THR A 81 1.57 10.05 -6.51
CA THR A 81 1.39 9.92 -7.97
C THR A 81 2.39 10.76 -8.78
N SER A 82 3.16 11.63 -8.12
CA SER A 82 4.12 12.57 -8.71
C SER A 82 5.45 12.56 -7.95
N PHE A 83 6.55 12.81 -8.65
CA PHE A 83 7.87 13.02 -8.03
C PHE A 83 8.02 14.43 -7.45
N ASP A 84 7.31 15.42 -8.01
CA ASP A 84 7.34 16.80 -7.53
C ASP A 84 6.64 16.94 -6.17
N ASN A 85 5.74 16.01 -5.86
CA ASN A 85 5.01 15.96 -4.61
C ASN A 85 5.07 14.55 -3.99
N VAL A 86 6.16 14.29 -3.26
CA VAL A 86 6.29 13.08 -2.44
C VAL A 86 5.23 13.07 -1.34
N GLY A 87 4.53 11.95 -1.21
CA GLY A 87 3.42 11.80 -0.28
C GLY A 87 3.87 11.80 1.18
N GLY A 88 2.91 11.91 2.09
CA GLY A 88 3.12 11.82 3.53
C GLY A 88 3.51 10.41 3.97
N TYR A 89 2.50 9.56 4.20
CA TYR A 89 2.63 8.19 4.68
C TYR A 89 1.39 7.36 4.35
N ILE A 90 1.53 6.03 4.46
CA ILE A 90 0.39 5.13 4.61
C ILE A 90 0.71 4.18 5.77
N ARG A 91 -0.13 4.15 6.79
CA ARG A 91 -0.02 3.24 7.93
C ARG A 91 -1.25 2.36 7.99
N ILE A 92 -1.02 1.05 7.97
CA ILE A 92 -2.06 0.05 8.17
C ILE A 92 -1.68 -0.69 9.45
N GLY A 93 -2.58 -0.67 10.43
CA GLY A 93 -2.42 -1.28 11.74
C GLY A 93 -2.40 -2.81 11.70
N ASN A 94 -2.57 -3.41 12.86
CA ASN A 94 -2.62 -4.86 13.06
C ASN A 94 -4.03 -5.41 12.78
N ASN A 95 -4.12 -6.68 12.40
CA ASN A 95 -5.39 -7.40 12.19
C ASN A 95 -6.32 -6.73 11.17
N VAL A 96 -5.76 -6.11 10.14
CA VAL A 96 -6.55 -5.39 9.13
C VAL A 96 -6.83 -6.28 7.92
N GLY A 97 -8.11 -6.39 7.55
CA GLY A 97 -8.55 -7.02 6.31
C GLY A 97 -9.17 -5.99 5.36
N ILE A 98 -8.59 -5.82 4.17
CA ILE A 98 -9.15 -4.97 3.11
C ILE A 98 -9.56 -5.85 1.92
N GLY A 99 -10.78 -5.67 1.44
CA GLY A 99 -11.30 -6.33 0.24
C GLY A 99 -10.60 -5.92 -1.05
N GLU A 100 -11.03 -6.50 -2.15
CA GLU A 100 -10.47 -6.30 -3.47
C GLU A 100 -10.71 -4.89 -4.01
N PHE A 101 -9.89 -4.49 -4.99
CA PHE A 101 -10.03 -3.23 -5.73
C PHE A 101 -9.98 -1.96 -4.86
N ALA A 102 -9.31 -1.99 -3.72
CA ALA A 102 -9.13 -0.80 -2.88
C ALA A 102 -8.09 0.17 -3.49
N TYR A 103 -8.25 1.46 -3.24
CA TYR A 103 -7.26 2.49 -3.56
C TYR A 103 -6.94 3.30 -2.30
N LEU A 104 -5.71 3.17 -1.80
CA LEU A 104 -5.22 3.89 -0.64
C LEU A 104 -4.20 4.94 -1.08
N GLY A 105 -4.61 6.21 -1.09
CA GLY A 105 -3.75 7.35 -1.35
C GLY A 105 -3.02 7.80 -0.08
N GLY A 106 -1.78 8.26 -0.21
CA GLY A 106 -0.96 8.75 0.90
C GLY A 106 -0.48 10.20 0.78
N GLY A 107 -1.07 10.99 -0.13
CA GLY A 107 -0.62 12.36 -0.47
C GLY A 107 -0.39 13.23 0.78
N GLY A 108 -1.43 13.48 1.58
CA GLY A 108 -1.35 14.13 2.89
C GLY A 108 -1.22 13.18 4.09
N GLY A 109 -1.15 11.87 3.84
CA GLY A 109 -1.04 10.83 4.88
C GLY A 109 -2.34 10.06 5.12
N LEU A 110 -2.23 8.74 5.33
CA LEU A 110 -3.35 7.86 5.63
C LEU A 110 -3.01 6.94 6.80
N GLU A 111 -3.95 6.78 7.73
CA GLU A 111 -3.88 5.80 8.81
C GLU A 111 -5.16 4.96 8.84
N ILE A 112 -4.99 3.64 8.79
CA ILE A 112 -6.02 2.64 9.08
C ILE A 112 -5.59 1.98 10.39
N GLY A 113 -6.41 2.12 11.43
CA GLY A 113 -6.12 1.58 12.75
C GLY A 113 -6.17 0.05 12.82
N ASP A 114 -5.95 -0.47 14.02
CA ASP A 114 -5.99 -1.90 14.31
C ASP A 114 -7.43 -2.47 14.21
N ASP A 115 -7.54 -3.78 14.03
CA ASP A 115 -8.80 -4.56 14.08
C ASP A 115 -9.89 -4.09 13.09
N CYS A 116 -9.48 -3.54 11.96
CA CYS A 116 -10.39 -3.05 10.91
C CYS A 116 -10.70 -4.12 9.85
N ILE A 117 -11.99 -4.31 9.54
CA ILE A 117 -12.44 -5.12 8.39
C ILE A 117 -13.16 -4.20 7.40
N ILE A 118 -12.63 -4.14 6.18
CA ILE A 118 -13.01 -3.16 5.16
C ILE A 118 -13.42 -3.93 3.89
N GLY A 119 -14.59 -3.59 3.37
CA GLY A 119 -15.12 -4.17 2.13
C GLY A 119 -14.29 -3.79 0.89
N GLN A 120 -14.62 -4.46 -0.22
CA GLN A 120 -14.10 -4.14 -1.54
C GLN A 120 -14.41 -2.70 -1.96
N TYR A 121 -13.58 -2.14 -2.85
CA TYR A 121 -13.71 -0.79 -3.42
C TYR A 121 -13.56 0.40 -2.45
N LEU A 122 -12.97 0.22 -1.26
CA LEU A 122 -12.57 1.36 -0.43
C LEU A 122 -11.61 2.27 -1.21
N SER A 123 -11.86 3.57 -1.19
CA SER A 123 -11.01 4.58 -1.82
C SER A 123 -10.73 5.71 -0.84
N CYS A 124 -9.45 5.98 -0.54
CA CYS A 124 -9.01 7.02 0.40
C CYS A 124 -8.08 8.01 -0.29
N HIS A 125 -8.46 9.29 -0.38
CA HIS A 125 -7.70 10.34 -1.08
C HIS A 125 -7.37 11.52 -0.16
N PRO A 126 -6.43 11.36 0.79
CA PRO A 126 -6.11 12.39 1.78
C PRO A 126 -5.17 13.47 1.23
N GLU A 127 -5.45 14.02 0.05
CA GLU A 127 -4.66 15.09 -0.58
C GLU A 127 -5.57 16.28 -0.84
N ASN A 128 -5.14 17.47 -0.44
CA ASN A 128 -5.90 18.71 -0.62
C ASN A 128 -5.17 19.63 -1.58
N HIS A 129 -5.91 20.27 -2.48
CA HIS A 129 -5.35 21.26 -3.40
C HIS A 129 -5.35 22.65 -2.80
N ASN A 130 -4.35 23.47 -3.12
CA ASN A 130 -4.44 24.91 -2.89
C ASN A 130 -5.44 25.49 -3.91
N TYR A 131 -6.49 26.15 -3.42
CA TYR A 131 -7.54 26.75 -4.27
C TYR A 131 -7.79 28.23 -3.96
N GLY A 132 -6.90 28.87 -3.20
CA GLY A 132 -7.06 30.24 -2.73
C GLY A 132 -6.93 31.31 -3.81
N ASP A 133 -6.20 31.01 -4.90
CA ASP A 133 -5.95 31.94 -6.00
C ASP A 133 -6.92 31.66 -7.16
N ARG A 134 -7.84 32.58 -7.44
CA ARG A 134 -8.87 32.41 -8.50
C ARG A 134 -8.37 32.76 -9.90
N ASP A 135 -7.24 33.48 -10.00
CA ASP A 135 -6.67 33.93 -11.27
C ASP A 135 -5.62 32.94 -11.82
N ARG A 136 -5.23 31.95 -11.02
CA ARG A 136 -4.24 30.91 -11.37
C ARG A 136 -4.88 29.55 -11.59
N LEU A 137 -4.45 28.82 -12.62
CA LEU A 137 -4.90 27.44 -12.88
C LEU A 137 -4.61 26.51 -11.69
N ILE A 138 -5.57 25.65 -11.31
CA ILE A 138 -5.47 24.75 -10.15
C ILE A 138 -4.19 23.89 -10.14
N ARG A 139 -3.80 23.37 -11.31
CA ARG A 139 -2.58 22.53 -11.47
C ARG A 139 -1.28 23.27 -11.14
N LEU A 140 -1.31 24.60 -11.08
CA LEU A 140 -0.15 25.44 -10.76
C LEU A 140 -0.17 25.89 -9.30
N GLN A 141 -1.28 25.75 -8.57
CA GLN A 141 -1.40 26.26 -7.20
C GLN A 141 -0.76 25.32 -6.15
N GLY A 142 -0.46 24.07 -6.51
CA GLY A 142 0.11 23.08 -5.60
C GLY A 142 -0.93 22.44 -4.69
N VAL A 143 -0.45 21.83 -3.60
CA VAL A 143 -1.26 21.10 -2.61
C VAL A 143 -0.95 21.55 -1.18
N THR A 144 -1.79 21.17 -0.23
CA THR A 144 -1.57 21.30 1.22
C THR A 144 -1.40 19.94 1.88
#